data_AF-A0A9E3YAT8-F1
#
_entry.id   AF-A0A9E3YAT8-F1
#
_cell.length_a   1.000
_cell.length_b   1.000
_cell.length_c   1.000
_cell.angle_alpha   90.00
_cell.angle_beta   90.00
_cell.angle_gamma   90.00
#
_symmetry.space_group_name_H-M   'P 1'
#
loop_
_entity.id
_entity.type
_entity.pdbx_description
1 polymer ?
#
loop_
_entity_poly.entity_id
_entity_poly.type
_entity_poly.pdbx_seq_one_letter_code
_entity_poly.pdbx_strand_id
1 'polypeptide(L)'
;QGIANAVGMALAERHLRARFGAGLVDHNTFAIVSDGDLMEGISHEAASFAGHQQLGRLVCIYDDNHITIDGPTEITMTDDAVARFRAYGWHVEDIGEVANDLDALEAAIRRALEVEDAPSLVVLRSHIGYPLPDSIDTSAAHGAITDADEIARAKQIMGLPVDQPFHVADDVLDAYRAAGRRGSSVRDEWEKRLADWGGNRERFDACLAGRGMTGWLDSLPTFEPGASVATRKANTKVINSIADMVPGLVSGGADLTGNTGTDLDAEMMTADHPDGRLVAYGVREHAMGAIANGMALHG
;
A
#
# COMPACT_ATOMS: atom_id res chain seq x y z
N GLN A 1 7.96 6.19 -2.38
CA GLN A 1 7.28 6.16 -1.06
C GLN A 1 5.93 5.44 -1.11
N GLY A 2 5.07 5.71 -2.12
CA GLY A 2 3.73 5.14 -2.20
C GLY A 2 3.67 3.60 -2.10
N ILE A 3 4.56 2.89 -2.79
CA ILE A 3 4.66 1.41 -2.68
C ILE A 3 4.92 0.96 -1.23
N ALA A 4 5.77 1.66 -0.48
CA ALA A 4 6.06 1.32 0.92
C ALA A 4 4.88 1.64 1.85
N ASN A 5 4.08 2.67 1.54
CA ASN A 5 2.81 2.90 2.22
C ASN A 5 1.80 1.79 1.91
N ALA A 6 1.71 1.34 0.66
CA ALA A 6 0.85 0.23 0.26
C ALA A 6 1.24 -1.08 0.98
N VAL A 7 2.54 -1.33 1.16
CA VAL A 7 3.05 -2.43 1.99
C VAL A 7 2.52 -2.33 3.42
N GLY A 8 2.55 -1.12 4.02
CA GLY A 8 1.98 -0.88 5.35
C GLY A 8 0.47 -1.09 5.44
N MET A 9 -0.28 -0.63 4.45
CA MET A 9 -1.73 -0.86 4.39
C MET A 9 -2.06 -2.35 4.28
N ALA A 10 -1.33 -3.10 3.45
CA ALA A 10 -1.52 -4.55 3.30
C ALA A 10 -1.10 -5.32 4.56
N LEU A 11 -0.04 -4.88 5.25
CA LEU A 11 0.37 -5.45 6.53
C LEU A 11 -0.71 -5.24 7.60
N ALA A 12 -1.28 -4.02 7.69
CA ALA A 12 -2.35 -3.69 8.62
C ALA A 12 -3.63 -4.48 8.33
N GLU A 13 -4.05 -4.58 7.06
CA GLU A 13 -5.20 -5.39 6.65
C GLU A 13 -5.04 -6.83 7.13
N ARG A 14 -3.88 -7.46 6.87
CA ARG A 14 -3.65 -8.84 7.26
C ARG A 14 -3.60 -9.02 8.77
N HIS A 15 -2.96 -8.11 9.48
CA HIS A 15 -2.89 -8.13 10.94
C HIS A 15 -4.28 -8.05 11.57
N LEU A 16 -5.09 -7.09 11.12
CA LEU A 16 -6.43 -6.87 11.65
C LEU A 16 -7.40 -7.98 11.20
N ARG A 17 -7.24 -8.53 10.00
CA ARG A 17 -7.97 -9.73 9.54
C ARG A 17 -7.71 -10.93 10.44
N ALA A 18 -6.47 -11.16 10.84
CA ALA A 18 -6.14 -12.24 11.76
C ALA A 18 -6.74 -12.01 13.17
N ARG A 19 -6.73 -10.76 13.65
CA ARG A 19 -7.20 -10.41 15.00
C ARG A 19 -8.71 -10.29 15.16
N PHE A 20 -9.41 -9.79 14.14
CA PHE A 20 -10.85 -9.49 14.20
C PHE A 20 -11.68 -10.38 13.27
N GLY A 21 -11.03 -11.08 12.35
CA GLY A 21 -11.64 -12.01 11.41
C GLY A 21 -11.95 -11.40 10.04
N ALA A 22 -11.93 -12.26 9.02
CA ALA A 22 -12.20 -11.90 7.63
C ALA A 22 -13.64 -11.37 7.38
N GLY A 23 -14.58 -11.63 8.29
CA GLY A 23 -15.92 -11.03 8.19
C GLY A 23 -15.92 -9.51 8.33
N LEU A 24 -14.91 -8.94 9.02
CA LEU A 24 -14.78 -7.52 9.32
C LEU A 24 -13.64 -6.84 8.57
N VAL A 25 -12.53 -7.53 8.31
CA VAL A 25 -11.39 -7.00 7.58
C VAL A 25 -11.02 -7.98 6.49
N ASP A 26 -11.35 -7.63 5.24
CA ASP A 26 -11.10 -8.46 4.06
C ASP A 26 -11.12 -7.57 2.82
N HIS A 27 -9.96 -7.02 2.47
CA HIS A 27 -9.83 -6.17 1.29
C HIS A 27 -8.41 -6.22 0.72
N ASN A 28 -8.26 -5.72 -0.50
CA ASN A 28 -6.98 -5.61 -1.17
C ASN A 28 -6.42 -4.20 -1.09
N THR A 29 -5.11 -4.10 -1.27
CA THR A 29 -4.37 -2.86 -1.47
C THR A 29 -3.80 -2.85 -2.88
N PHE A 30 -4.08 -1.80 -3.64
CA PHE A 30 -3.54 -1.61 -4.98
C PHE A 30 -2.58 -0.42 -5.01
N ALA A 31 -1.49 -0.56 -5.75
CA ALA A 31 -0.57 0.53 -6.05
C ALA A 31 -0.25 0.56 -7.54
N ILE A 32 -0.16 1.76 -8.11
CA ILE A 32 0.47 1.96 -9.42
C ILE A 32 1.86 2.55 -9.14
N VAL A 33 2.88 1.96 -9.75
CA VAL A 33 4.28 2.35 -9.60
C VAL A 33 4.90 2.56 -10.97
N SER A 34 5.95 3.36 -11.01
CA SER A 34 6.66 3.73 -12.24
C SER A 34 8.15 3.38 -12.15
N ASP A 35 8.91 3.63 -13.22
CA ASP A 35 10.36 3.47 -13.24
C ASP A 35 11.02 4.23 -12.07
N GLY A 36 10.60 5.47 -11.85
CA GLY A 36 11.12 6.32 -10.78
C GLY A 36 10.87 5.75 -9.38
N ASP A 37 9.71 5.11 -9.15
CA ASP A 37 9.45 4.42 -7.89
C ASP A 37 10.38 3.22 -7.70
N LEU A 38 10.66 2.47 -8.77
CA LEU A 38 11.49 1.27 -8.72
C LEU A 38 12.99 1.55 -8.68
N MET A 39 13.44 2.75 -9.05
CA MET A 39 14.81 3.22 -8.85
C MET A 39 15.11 3.62 -7.39
N GLU A 40 14.08 4.01 -6.63
CA GLU A 40 14.26 4.54 -5.27
C GLU A 40 14.56 3.44 -4.25
N GLY A 41 15.63 3.61 -3.45
CA GLY A 41 16.12 2.64 -2.46
C GLY A 41 15.03 2.07 -1.54
N ILE A 42 14.09 2.92 -1.13
CA ILE A 42 12.97 2.56 -0.24
C ILE A 42 12.04 1.49 -0.86
N SER A 43 11.88 1.45 -2.19
CA SER A 43 11.03 0.45 -2.84
C SER A 43 11.61 -0.95 -2.72
N HIS A 44 12.94 -1.10 -2.81
CA HIS A 44 13.64 -2.36 -2.61
C HIS A 44 13.50 -2.87 -1.17
N GLU A 45 13.70 -1.98 -0.19
CA GLU A 45 13.50 -2.31 1.23
C GLU A 45 12.07 -2.83 1.46
N ALA A 46 11.07 -2.09 0.99
CA ALA A 46 9.67 -2.42 1.19
C ALA A 46 9.23 -3.68 0.41
N ALA A 47 9.69 -3.85 -0.83
CA ALA A 47 9.39 -5.03 -1.64
C ALA A 47 10.00 -6.30 -1.04
N SER A 48 11.25 -6.21 -0.57
CA SER A 48 11.90 -7.30 0.16
C SER A 48 11.14 -7.66 1.44
N PHE A 49 10.70 -6.65 2.22
CA PHE A 49 9.88 -6.88 3.41
C PHE A 49 8.52 -7.50 3.09
N ALA A 50 7.81 -7.02 2.06
CA ALA A 50 6.49 -7.51 1.68
C ALA A 50 6.51 -8.96 1.20
N GLY A 51 7.52 -9.34 0.41
CA GLY A 51 7.70 -10.71 -0.04
C GLY A 51 8.06 -11.64 1.11
N HIS A 52 8.97 -11.22 2.00
CA HIS A 52 9.25 -11.96 3.24
C HIS A 52 8.00 -12.16 4.09
N GLN A 53 7.18 -11.12 4.20
CA GLN A 53 5.94 -11.19 4.94
C GLN A 53 4.85 -11.97 4.22
N GLN A 54 4.91 -12.29 2.92
CA GLN A 54 3.82 -12.95 2.17
C GLN A 54 2.51 -12.14 2.13
N LEU A 55 2.59 -10.87 1.75
CA LEU A 55 1.42 -9.97 1.68
C LEU A 55 0.56 -10.19 0.42
N GLY A 56 -0.15 -11.31 0.31
CA GLY A 56 -0.94 -11.68 -0.88
C GLY A 56 -2.13 -10.79 -1.25
N ARG A 57 -2.48 -9.81 -0.42
CA ARG A 57 -3.51 -8.80 -0.74
C ARG A 57 -2.93 -7.47 -1.22
N LEU A 58 -1.67 -7.47 -1.60
CA LEU A 58 -1.00 -6.35 -2.25
C LEU A 58 -0.80 -6.66 -3.73
N VAL A 59 -1.41 -5.83 -4.58
CA VAL A 59 -1.22 -5.90 -6.04
C VAL A 59 -0.64 -4.58 -6.51
N CYS A 60 0.58 -4.62 -7.03
CA CYS A 60 1.24 -3.49 -7.67
C CYS A 60 1.14 -3.61 -9.19
N ILE A 61 0.79 -2.52 -9.86
CA ILE A 61 0.83 -2.39 -11.32
C ILE A 61 2.02 -1.50 -11.64
N TYR A 62 3.02 -2.06 -12.30
CA TYR A 62 4.20 -1.31 -12.74
C TYR A 62 3.99 -0.83 -14.17
N ASP A 63 3.92 0.49 -14.34
CA ASP A 63 3.96 1.15 -15.63
C ASP A 63 5.40 1.19 -16.15
N ASP A 64 5.76 0.18 -16.96
CA ASP A 64 7.08 0.01 -17.58
C ASP A 64 7.13 0.75 -18.92
N ASN A 65 7.10 2.07 -18.90
CA ASN A 65 7.02 2.90 -20.11
C ASN A 65 8.40 3.27 -20.70
N HIS A 66 9.50 2.90 -20.04
CA HIS A 66 10.90 3.14 -20.44
C HIS A 66 11.29 4.62 -20.55
N ILE A 67 10.54 5.53 -19.94
CA ILE A 67 10.83 6.98 -19.96
C ILE A 67 10.88 7.54 -18.55
N THR A 68 11.95 8.27 -18.25
CA THR A 68 12.06 9.16 -17.09
C THR A 68 12.19 10.61 -17.53
N ILE A 69 12.32 11.53 -16.57
CA ILE A 69 12.47 12.97 -16.83
C ILE A 69 13.66 13.26 -17.76
N ASP A 70 14.79 12.58 -17.57
CA ASP A 70 16.01 12.82 -18.35
C ASP A 70 16.01 12.11 -19.72
N GLY A 71 14.98 11.31 -20.03
CA GLY A 71 14.86 10.57 -21.28
C GLY A 71 14.65 9.07 -21.07
N PRO A 72 15.06 8.24 -22.06
CA PRO A 72 14.96 6.79 -21.98
C PRO A 72 15.61 6.22 -20.73
N THR A 73 14.95 5.25 -20.11
CA THR A 73 15.43 4.58 -18.89
C THR A 73 16.83 4.02 -19.03
N GLU A 74 17.24 3.56 -20.21
CA GLU A 74 18.54 2.92 -20.46
C GLU A 74 19.74 3.82 -20.17
N ILE A 75 19.53 5.13 -20.02
CA ILE A 75 20.56 6.07 -19.58
C ILE A 75 20.96 5.81 -18.12
N THR A 76 20.02 5.38 -17.26
CA THR A 76 20.21 5.27 -15.80
C THR A 76 19.71 3.97 -15.17
N MET A 77 18.87 3.20 -15.84
CA MET A 77 18.24 1.97 -15.37
C MET A 77 18.23 0.92 -16.49
N THR A 78 18.92 -0.19 -16.27
CA THR A 78 19.01 -1.35 -17.19
C THR A 78 18.88 -2.68 -16.44
N ASP A 79 18.39 -2.63 -15.20
CA ASP A 79 18.18 -3.81 -14.39
C ASP A 79 16.87 -4.53 -14.77
N ASP A 80 16.76 -5.79 -14.34
CA ASP A 80 15.60 -6.62 -14.59
C ASP A 80 14.65 -6.55 -13.39
N ALA A 81 13.64 -5.67 -13.48
CA ALA A 81 12.61 -5.51 -12.46
C ALA A 81 11.84 -6.82 -12.20
N VAL A 82 11.55 -7.59 -13.26
CA VAL A 82 10.84 -8.87 -13.16
C VAL A 82 11.64 -9.87 -12.34
N ALA A 83 12.92 -10.06 -12.67
CA ALA A 83 13.80 -10.96 -11.93
C ALA A 83 14.03 -10.48 -10.48
N ARG A 84 14.18 -9.17 -10.28
CA ARG A 84 14.36 -8.57 -8.95
C ARG A 84 13.16 -8.82 -8.05
N PHE A 85 11.94 -8.59 -8.53
CA PHE A 85 10.73 -8.82 -7.73
C PHE A 85 10.49 -10.32 -7.46
N ARG A 86 10.75 -11.19 -8.44
CA ARG A 86 10.76 -12.65 -8.19
C ARG A 86 11.76 -13.04 -7.09
N ALA A 87 12.94 -12.44 -7.08
CA ALA A 87 13.95 -12.68 -6.04
C ALA A 87 13.51 -12.20 -4.65
N TYR A 88 12.63 -11.21 -4.55
CA TYR A 88 12.01 -10.81 -3.28
C TYR A 88 10.90 -11.77 -2.81
N GLY A 89 10.47 -12.72 -3.64
CA GLY A 89 9.36 -13.64 -3.32
C GLY A 89 7.99 -13.12 -3.77
N TRP A 90 7.94 -12.24 -4.77
CA TRP A 90 6.68 -11.77 -5.35
C TRP A 90 6.21 -12.71 -6.46
N HIS A 91 4.89 -12.81 -6.62
CA HIS A 91 4.32 -13.24 -7.89
C HIS A 91 4.51 -12.12 -8.90
N VAL A 92 5.03 -12.44 -10.09
CA VAL A 92 5.27 -11.44 -11.14
C VAL A 92 4.65 -11.92 -12.44
N GLU A 93 3.71 -11.14 -12.94
CA GLU A 93 3.05 -11.34 -14.22
C GLU A 93 3.41 -10.19 -15.16
N ASP A 94 4.22 -10.50 -16.17
CA ASP A 94 4.50 -9.56 -17.26
C ASP A 94 3.46 -9.78 -18.35
N ILE A 95 2.63 -8.76 -18.57
CA ILE A 95 1.52 -8.80 -19.53
C ILE A 95 1.85 -8.11 -20.84
N GLY A 96 3.08 -7.60 -21.00
CA GLY A 96 3.54 -6.98 -22.22
C GLY A 96 2.77 -5.71 -22.59
N GLU A 97 2.75 -5.40 -23.88
CA GLU A 97 2.27 -4.14 -24.44
C GLU A 97 0.75 -4.16 -24.66
N VAL A 98 0.01 -4.19 -23.55
CA VAL A 98 -1.47 -4.32 -23.54
C VAL A 98 -2.16 -3.15 -22.82
N ALA A 99 -1.50 -2.01 -22.66
CA ALA A 99 -2.01 -0.86 -21.89
C ALA A 99 -3.36 -0.31 -22.40
N ASN A 100 -3.73 -0.59 -23.64
CA ASN A 100 -5.00 -0.18 -24.26
C ASN A 100 -6.03 -1.32 -24.36
N ASP A 101 -5.73 -2.52 -23.83
CA ASP A 101 -6.64 -3.66 -23.77
C ASP A 101 -7.19 -3.83 -22.35
N LEU A 102 -8.39 -3.30 -22.12
CA LEU A 102 -9.01 -3.31 -20.80
C LEU A 102 -9.35 -4.73 -20.30
N ASP A 103 -9.70 -5.64 -21.21
CA ASP A 103 -10.04 -7.03 -20.86
C ASP A 103 -8.78 -7.79 -20.43
N ALA A 104 -7.65 -7.58 -21.12
CA ALA A 104 -6.36 -8.15 -20.74
C ALA A 104 -5.89 -7.63 -19.37
N LEU A 105 -6.00 -6.31 -19.14
CA LEU A 105 -5.66 -5.68 -17.86
C LEU A 105 -6.52 -6.23 -16.71
N GLU A 106 -7.84 -6.31 -16.90
CA GLU A 106 -8.75 -6.87 -15.90
C GLU A 106 -8.41 -8.33 -15.61
N ALA A 107 -8.16 -9.14 -16.63
CA ALA A 107 -7.83 -10.55 -16.48
C ALA A 107 -6.53 -10.75 -15.68
N ALA A 108 -5.51 -9.93 -15.92
CA ALA A 108 -4.25 -9.95 -15.18
C ALA A 108 -4.43 -9.58 -13.71
N ILE A 109 -5.15 -8.48 -13.43
CA ILE A 109 -5.45 -8.07 -12.06
C ILE A 109 -6.24 -9.16 -11.33
N ARG A 110 -7.19 -9.83 -11.99
CA ARG A 110 -7.94 -10.95 -11.41
C ARG A 110 -7.05 -12.14 -11.07
N ARG A 111 -6.11 -12.53 -11.94
CA ARG A 111 -5.13 -13.59 -11.64
C ARG A 111 -4.22 -13.21 -10.47
N ALA A 112 -3.75 -11.96 -10.43
CA ALA A 112 -2.95 -11.46 -9.31
C ALA A 112 -3.71 -11.52 -7.97
N LEU A 113 -5.03 -11.29 -7.98
CA LEU A 113 -5.89 -11.41 -6.79
C LEU A 113 -6.14 -12.85 -6.32
N GLU A 114 -5.88 -13.85 -7.17
CA GLU A 114 -5.96 -15.28 -6.79
C GLU A 114 -4.70 -15.75 -6.05
N VAL A 115 -3.61 -14.97 -6.08
CA VAL A 115 -2.35 -15.27 -5.38
C VAL A 115 -2.40 -14.73 -3.95
N GLU A 116 -2.80 -15.58 -3.01
CA GLU A 116 -2.98 -15.15 -1.61
C GLU A 116 -1.74 -15.31 -0.71
N ASP A 117 -0.69 -15.99 -1.19
CA ASP A 117 0.53 -16.33 -0.42
C ASP A 117 1.76 -15.49 -0.79
N ALA A 118 1.63 -14.55 -1.74
CA ALA A 118 2.70 -13.64 -2.14
C ALA A 118 2.13 -12.34 -2.69
N PRO A 119 2.75 -11.17 -2.43
CA PRO A 119 2.38 -9.93 -3.10
C PRO A 119 2.61 -10.07 -4.62
N SER A 120 1.78 -9.39 -5.42
CA SER A 120 1.80 -9.49 -6.87
C SER A 120 2.31 -8.20 -7.53
N LEU A 121 3.18 -8.34 -8.54
CA LEU A 121 3.58 -7.29 -9.46
C LEU A 121 3.06 -7.64 -10.86
N VAL A 122 2.15 -6.83 -11.38
CA VAL A 122 1.72 -6.87 -12.78
C VAL A 122 2.57 -5.86 -13.54
N VAL A 123 3.42 -6.33 -14.46
CA VAL A 123 4.28 -5.48 -15.28
C VAL A 123 3.55 -5.16 -16.59
N LEU A 124 3.29 -3.88 -16.80
CA LEU A 124 2.56 -3.35 -17.93
C LEU A 124 3.50 -2.51 -18.79
N ARG A 125 3.79 -2.99 -20.01
CA ARG A 125 4.47 -2.16 -21.01
C ARG A 125 3.46 -1.16 -21.58
N SER A 126 3.70 0.14 -21.36
CA SER A 126 2.88 1.22 -21.90
C SER A 126 3.71 2.19 -22.75
N HIS A 127 3.02 3.08 -23.46
CA HIS A 127 3.63 4.18 -24.22
C HIS A 127 3.26 5.50 -23.55
N ILE A 128 4.24 6.17 -22.95
CA ILE A 128 3.99 7.44 -22.27
C ILE A 128 3.45 8.47 -23.27
N GLY A 129 2.43 9.21 -22.84
CA GLY A 129 1.80 10.23 -23.67
C GLY A 129 0.86 9.69 -24.74
N TYR A 130 0.63 8.38 -24.87
CA TYR A 130 -0.42 7.88 -25.77
C TYR A 130 -1.78 8.55 -25.47
N PRO A 131 -2.52 9.07 -26.47
CA PRO A 131 -2.31 8.96 -27.92
C PRO A 131 -1.76 10.24 -28.58
N LEU A 132 -0.89 11.00 -27.91
CA LEU A 132 -0.26 12.19 -28.48
C LEU A 132 0.54 11.83 -29.74
N PRO A 133 0.34 12.54 -30.86
CA PRO A 133 0.98 12.17 -32.12
C PRO A 133 2.47 12.50 -32.19
N ASP A 134 2.96 13.52 -31.48
CA ASP A 134 4.34 14.01 -31.64
C ASP A 134 5.20 13.73 -30.39
N SER A 135 4.60 13.79 -29.20
CA SER A 135 5.29 13.67 -27.92
C SER A 135 5.33 12.25 -27.34
N ILE A 136 4.63 11.28 -27.94
CA ILE A 136 4.63 9.87 -27.49
C ILE A 136 6.04 9.30 -27.37
N ASP A 137 6.28 8.50 -26.32
CA ASP A 137 7.59 7.88 -26.03
C ASP A 137 8.75 8.89 -25.88
N THR A 138 8.45 10.13 -25.49
CA THR A 138 9.46 11.14 -25.18
C THR A 138 9.35 11.62 -23.73
N SER A 139 10.46 12.09 -23.16
CA SER A 139 10.44 12.72 -21.83
C SER A 139 9.60 14.01 -21.79
N ALA A 140 9.32 14.64 -22.94
CA ALA A 140 8.42 15.80 -23.01
C ALA A 140 6.98 15.43 -22.61
N ALA A 141 6.53 14.20 -22.91
CA ALA A 141 5.21 13.72 -22.50
C ALA A 141 5.06 13.58 -20.96
N HIS A 142 6.15 13.50 -20.21
CA HIS A 142 6.11 13.37 -18.75
C HIS A 142 5.54 14.62 -18.05
N GLY A 143 5.80 15.82 -18.59
CA GLY A 143 5.42 17.04 -17.86
C GLY A 143 5.36 18.34 -18.66
N ALA A 144 5.50 18.31 -19.98
CA ALA A 144 5.64 19.51 -20.80
C ALA A 144 4.62 19.61 -21.95
N ILE A 145 3.49 18.90 -21.87
CA ILE A 145 2.46 18.95 -22.92
C ILE A 145 1.68 20.26 -22.80
N THR A 146 2.11 21.28 -23.54
CA THR A 146 1.46 22.61 -23.57
C THR A 146 1.03 23.04 -24.97
N ASP A 147 1.31 22.24 -26.01
CA ASP A 147 0.96 22.55 -27.39
C ASP A 147 -0.54 22.27 -27.66
N ALA A 148 -1.28 23.33 -27.98
CA ALA A 148 -2.71 23.26 -28.22
C ALA A 148 -3.07 22.48 -29.50
N ASP A 149 -2.23 22.51 -30.53
CA ASP A 149 -2.47 21.81 -31.80
C ASP A 149 -2.25 20.30 -31.63
N GLU A 150 -1.26 19.91 -30.81
CA GLU A 150 -1.06 18.51 -30.43
C GLU A 150 -2.22 17.98 -29.58
N ILE A 151 -2.64 18.73 -28.55
CA ILE A 151 -3.81 18.38 -27.72
C ILE A 151 -5.07 18.21 -28.59
N ALA A 152 -5.29 19.12 -29.55
CA ALA A 152 -6.42 19.04 -30.47
C ALA A 152 -6.40 17.76 -31.32
N ARG A 153 -5.22 17.36 -31.82
CA ARG A 153 -5.05 16.11 -32.58
C ARG A 153 -5.25 14.88 -31.71
N ALA A 154 -4.75 14.86 -30.48
CA ALA A 154 -4.99 13.76 -29.55
C ALA A 154 -6.50 13.58 -29.26
N LYS A 155 -7.23 14.68 -29.06
CA LYS A 155 -8.69 14.63 -28.94
C LYS A 155 -9.36 14.05 -30.18
N GLN A 156 -8.92 14.43 -31.39
CA GLN A 156 -9.45 13.85 -32.63
C GLN A 156 -9.20 12.35 -32.72
N ILE A 157 -8.01 11.87 -32.33
CA ILE A 157 -7.68 10.44 -32.28
C ILE A 157 -8.64 9.69 -31.33
N MET A 158 -8.95 10.29 -30.17
CA MET A 158 -9.87 9.72 -29.19
C MET A 158 -11.36 9.90 -29.57
N GLY A 159 -11.68 10.62 -30.65
CA GLY A 159 -13.06 10.96 -31.01
C GLY A 159 -13.72 11.98 -30.06
N LEU A 160 -12.93 12.75 -29.30
CA LEU A 160 -13.41 13.77 -28.37
C LEU A 160 -13.64 15.14 -29.05
N PRO A 161 -14.57 15.97 -28.53
CA PRO A 161 -14.75 17.34 -29.01
C PRO A 161 -13.50 18.19 -28.80
N VAL A 162 -12.93 18.71 -29.90
CA VAL A 162 -11.67 19.47 -29.89
C VAL A 162 -11.81 20.80 -29.13
N ASP A 163 -12.93 21.49 -29.33
CA ASP A 163 -13.23 22.85 -28.86
C ASP A 163 -13.78 22.91 -27.43
N GLN A 164 -14.02 21.76 -26.79
CA GLN A 164 -14.56 21.69 -25.43
C GLN A 164 -13.47 21.24 -24.44
N PRO A 165 -12.86 22.15 -23.66
CA PRO A 165 -12.04 21.76 -22.52
C PRO A 165 -12.91 21.18 -21.41
N PHE A 166 -12.39 20.20 -20.67
CA PHE A 166 -13.08 19.54 -19.54
C PHE A 166 -14.44 18.90 -19.91
N HIS A 167 -14.60 18.47 -21.16
CA HIS A 167 -15.79 17.74 -21.60
C HIS A 167 -15.88 16.37 -20.90
N VAL A 168 -17.08 16.02 -20.42
CA VAL A 168 -17.40 14.70 -19.86
C VAL A 168 -18.67 14.22 -20.55
N ALA A 169 -18.58 13.08 -21.24
CA ALA A 169 -19.75 12.47 -21.88
C ALA A 169 -20.71 11.89 -20.83
N ASP A 170 -22.02 11.95 -21.11
CA ASP A 170 -23.06 11.54 -20.17
C ASP A 170 -22.96 10.04 -19.82
N ASP A 171 -22.59 9.20 -20.79
CA ASP A 171 -22.41 7.76 -20.59
C ASP A 171 -21.22 7.43 -19.67
N VAL A 172 -20.10 8.15 -19.82
CA VAL A 172 -18.94 8.06 -18.90
C VAL A 172 -19.34 8.49 -17.49
N LEU A 173 -20.03 9.63 -17.37
CA LEU A 173 -20.52 10.12 -16.07
C LEU A 173 -21.44 9.11 -15.39
N ASP A 174 -22.38 8.53 -16.14
CA ASP A 174 -23.32 7.55 -15.63
C ASP A 174 -22.65 6.23 -15.25
N ALA A 175 -21.67 5.77 -16.04
CA ALA A 175 -20.86 4.59 -15.73
C ALA A 175 -20.11 4.75 -14.39
N TYR A 176 -19.42 5.88 -14.18
CA TYR A 176 -18.69 6.15 -12.94
C TYR A 176 -19.61 6.32 -11.74
N ARG A 177 -20.77 6.97 -11.93
CA ARG A 177 -21.79 7.07 -10.88
C ARG A 177 -22.37 5.70 -10.52
N ALA A 178 -22.58 4.83 -11.50
CA ALA A 178 -23.02 3.45 -11.25
C ALA A 178 -21.96 2.66 -10.48
N ALA A 179 -20.69 2.76 -10.86
CA ALA A 179 -19.57 2.14 -10.15
C ALA A 179 -19.47 2.63 -8.69
N GLY A 180 -19.60 3.94 -8.45
CA GLY A 180 -19.57 4.51 -7.10
C GLY A 180 -20.72 4.05 -6.20
N ARG A 181 -21.91 3.81 -6.77
CA ARG A 181 -23.06 3.28 -6.02
C ARG A 181 -22.98 1.78 -5.73
N ARG A 182 -22.22 1.02 -6.52
CA ARG A 182 -22.11 -0.45 -6.41
C ARG A 182 -21.66 -0.91 -5.01
N GLY A 183 -20.85 -0.10 -4.32
CA GLY A 183 -20.36 -0.42 -2.97
C GLY A 183 -21.38 -0.27 -1.84
N SER A 184 -22.53 0.37 -2.08
CA SER A 184 -23.49 0.70 -1.01
C SER A 184 -24.04 -0.54 -0.32
N SER A 185 -24.50 -1.54 -1.08
CA SER A 185 -25.06 -2.76 -0.49
C SER A 185 -24.00 -3.57 0.24
N VAL A 186 -22.79 -3.67 -0.32
CA VAL A 186 -21.65 -4.36 0.32
C VAL A 186 -21.29 -3.69 1.65
N ARG A 187 -21.33 -2.35 1.69
CA ARG A 187 -21.11 -1.59 2.91
C ARG A 187 -22.22 -1.82 3.93
N ASP A 188 -23.49 -1.73 3.53
CA ASP A 188 -24.63 -1.96 4.43
C ASP A 188 -24.61 -3.38 5.03
N GLU A 189 -24.22 -4.37 4.24
CA GLU A 189 -24.03 -5.75 4.70
C GLU A 189 -22.86 -5.87 5.68
N TRP A 190 -21.75 -5.18 5.41
CA TRP A 190 -20.62 -5.13 6.35
C TRP A 190 -21.00 -4.46 7.67
N GLU A 191 -21.78 -3.38 7.64
CA GLU A 191 -22.24 -2.70 8.85
C GLU A 191 -23.15 -3.59 9.69
N LYS A 192 -24.02 -4.38 9.05
CA LYS A 192 -24.81 -5.42 9.73
C LYS A 192 -23.92 -6.48 10.36
N ARG A 193 -22.93 -7.02 9.62
CA ARG A 193 -21.96 -7.99 10.17
C ARG A 193 -21.22 -7.43 11.37
N LEU A 194 -20.81 -6.18 11.33
CA LEU A 194 -20.13 -5.51 12.44
C LEU A 194 -21.07 -5.26 13.64
N ALA A 195 -22.35 -4.97 13.40
CA ALA A 195 -23.34 -4.81 14.46
C ALA A 195 -23.65 -6.14 15.17
N ASP A 196 -23.70 -7.23 14.41
CA ASP A 196 -23.98 -8.59 14.91
C ASP A 196 -22.72 -9.32 15.41
N TRP A 197 -21.53 -8.73 15.26
CA TRP A 197 -20.27 -9.33 15.65
C TRP A 197 -20.17 -9.47 17.18
N GLY A 198 -20.05 -10.71 17.66
CA GLY A 198 -19.96 -11.02 19.09
C GLY A 198 -18.61 -10.72 19.76
N GLY A 199 -17.70 -10.04 19.06
CA GLY A 199 -16.40 -9.64 19.61
C GLY A 199 -16.46 -8.37 20.45
N ASN A 200 -15.31 -7.93 20.95
CA ASN A 200 -15.22 -6.70 21.75
C ASN A 200 -15.28 -5.45 20.85
N ARG A 201 -16.46 -4.83 20.76
CA ARG A 201 -16.69 -3.65 19.91
C ARG A 201 -15.85 -2.44 20.30
N GLU A 202 -15.70 -2.16 21.61
CA GLU A 202 -14.85 -1.05 22.07
C GLU A 202 -13.40 -1.27 21.63
N ARG A 203 -12.89 -2.50 21.71
CA ARG A 203 -11.54 -2.85 21.27
C ARG A 203 -11.34 -2.65 19.78
N PHE A 204 -12.30 -3.07 18.96
CA PHE A 204 -12.27 -2.87 17.51
C PHE A 204 -12.29 -1.39 17.14
N ASP A 205 -13.25 -0.63 17.69
CA ASP A 205 -13.40 0.80 17.41
C ASP A 205 -12.20 1.61 17.93
N ALA A 206 -11.60 1.23 19.07
CA ALA A 206 -10.39 1.87 19.58
C ALA A 206 -9.18 1.59 18.68
N CYS A 207 -9.06 0.35 18.17
CA CYS A 207 -7.99 -0.05 17.27
C CYS A 207 -8.00 0.78 15.99
N LEU A 208 -9.13 0.79 15.26
CA LEU A 208 -9.29 1.51 13.98
C LEU A 208 -9.31 3.03 14.10
N ALA A 209 -9.42 3.57 15.31
CA ALA A 209 -9.37 5.00 15.57
C ALA A 209 -8.01 5.44 16.14
N GLY A 210 -7.01 4.54 16.19
CA GLY A 210 -5.69 4.83 16.72
C GLY A 210 -5.69 5.32 18.18
N ARG A 211 -6.59 4.80 19.03
CA ARG A 211 -6.74 5.22 20.43
C ARG A 211 -6.74 4.05 21.41
N GLY A 212 -6.53 4.35 22.69
CA GLY A 212 -6.77 3.40 23.77
C GLY A 212 -8.25 3.29 24.13
N MET A 213 -8.63 2.13 24.68
CA MET A 213 -9.94 1.91 25.32
C MET A 213 -10.09 2.81 26.56
N THR A 214 -11.32 2.92 27.06
CA THR A 214 -11.62 3.77 28.22
C THR A 214 -10.75 3.38 29.42
N GLY A 215 -10.09 4.36 30.06
CA GLY A 215 -9.21 4.14 31.22
C GLY A 215 -7.78 3.67 30.90
N TRP A 216 -7.36 3.61 29.61
CA TRP A 216 -6.01 3.14 29.27
C TRP A 216 -4.86 3.92 29.93
N LEU A 217 -5.06 5.22 30.21
CA LEU A 217 -4.09 6.08 30.89
C LEU A 217 -3.79 5.62 32.33
N ASP A 218 -4.75 4.95 32.99
CA ASP A 218 -4.57 4.43 34.35
C ASP A 218 -3.57 3.27 34.40
N SER A 219 -3.23 2.69 33.24
CA SER A 219 -2.23 1.64 33.10
C SER A 219 -0.80 2.19 32.96
N LEU A 220 -0.61 3.51 32.90
CA LEU A 220 0.73 4.11 32.77
C LEU A 220 1.55 3.96 34.08
N PRO A 221 2.84 3.60 33.99
CA PRO A 221 3.69 3.52 35.17
C PRO A 221 4.01 4.91 35.72
N THR A 222 4.17 4.99 37.04
CA THR A 222 4.76 6.17 37.70
C THR A 222 6.23 5.88 38.04
N PHE A 223 7.07 6.91 38.00
CA PHE A 223 8.49 6.82 38.34
C PHE A 223 8.79 7.74 39.54
N GLU A 224 9.27 7.16 40.63
CA GLU A 224 9.55 7.90 41.87
C GLU A 224 10.72 8.90 41.71
N PRO A 225 10.64 10.07 42.38
CA PRO A 225 11.76 11.01 42.43
C PRO A 225 13.06 10.34 42.91
N GLY A 226 14.17 10.60 42.22
CA GLY A 226 15.49 10.03 42.54
C GLY A 226 15.75 8.65 41.92
N ALA A 227 14.77 8.03 41.25
CA ALA A 227 15.02 6.82 40.47
C ALA A 227 15.91 7.12 39.24
N SER A 228 16.90 6.27 38.98
CA SER A 228 17.73 6.34 37.77
C SER A 228 17.26 5.30 36.75
N VAL A 229 16.58 5.76 35.70
CA VAL A 229 16.13 4.91 34.59
C VAL A 229 16.46 5.58 33.25
N ALA A 230 17.09 4.85 32.34
CA ALA A 230 17.29 5.32 30.98
C ALA A 230 15.92 5.47 30.28
N THR A 231 15.69 6.57 29.57
CA THR A 231 14.39 6.86 28.94
C THR A 231 13.94 5.77 27.97
N ARG A 232 14.85 5.10 27.25
CA ARG A 232 14.53 3.90 26.44
C ARG A 232 13.92 2.75 27.27
N LYS A 233 14.43 2.50 28.47
CA LYS A 233 13.88 1.48 29.38
C LYS A 233 12.55 1.94 29.98
N ALA A 234 12.38 3.24 30.20
CA ALA A 234 11.09 3.81 30.58
C ALA A 234 10.06 3.63 29.46
N ASN A 235 10.44 3.83 28.19
CA ASN A 235 9.58 3.58 27.03
C ASN A 235 9.10 2.13 26.97
N THR A 236 10.02 1.16 27.13
CA THR A 236 9.65 -0.27 27.21
C THR A 236 8.61 -0.52 28.30
N LYS A 237 8.77 0.06 29.49
CA LYS A 237 7.78 -0.08 30.57
C LYS A 237 6.43 0.52 30.19
N VAL A 238 6.41 1.67 29.54
CA VAL A 238 5.19 2.37 29.11
C VAL A 238 4.44 1.58 28.04
N ILE A 239 5.11 1.15 26.95
CA ILE A 239 4.43 0.45 25.85
C ILE A 239 3.84 -0.89 26.31
N ASN A 240 4.54 -1.61 27.21
CA ASN A 240 4.06 -2.87 27.76
C ASN A 240 2.89 -2.68 28.72
N SER A 241 2.89 -1.61 29.53
CA SER A 241 1.81 -1.39 30.49
C SER A 241 0.48 -1.03 29.83
N ILE A 242 0.51 -0.38 28.67
CA ILE A 242 -0.69 0.03 27.94
C ILE A 242 -1.12 -0.98 26.86
N ALA A 243 -0.32 -2.03 26.59
CA ALA A 243 -0.49 -2.92 25.44
C ALA A 243 -1.88 -3.53 25.35
N ASP A 244 -2.45 -3.98 26.48
CA ASP A 244 -3.78 -4.61 26.52
C ASP A 244 -4.93 -3.61 26.31
N MET A 245 -4.72 -2.35 26.71
CA MET A 245 -5.71 -1.28 26.66
C MET A 245 -5.62 -0.43 25.38
N VAL A 246 -4.50 -0.49 24.66
CA VAL A 246 -4.29 0.18 23.37
C VAL A 246 -4.20 -0.90 22.28
N PRO A 247 -5.35 -1.39 21.78
CA PRO A 247 -5.38 -2.58 20.93
C PRO A 247 -4.67 -2.39 19.58
N GLY A 248 -4.59 -1.16 19.07
CA GLY A 248 -3.86 -0.82 17.84
C GLY A 248 -2.35 -0.66 18.01
N LEU A 249 -1.82 -0.73 19.24
CA LEU A 249 -0.37 -0.59 19.45
C LEU A 249 0.37 -1.79 18.85
N VAL A 250 1.11 -1.54 17.79
CA VAL A 250 2.14 -2.42 17.25
C VAL A 250 3.49 -1.75 17.51
N SER A 251 4.49 -2.51 17.92
CA SER A 251 5.84 -2.01 18.12
C SER A 251 6.83 -2.77 17.25
N GLY A 252 8.06 -2.28 17.17
CA GLY A 252 9.09 -2.89 16.35
C GLY A 252 10.28 -1.96 16.18
N GLY A 253 11.34 -2.51 15.60
CA GLY A 253 12.55 -1.79 15.31
C GLY A 253 13.21 -2.26 14.02
N ALA A 254 13.99 -1.36 13.42
CA ALA A 254 14.88 -1.69 12.32
C ALA A 254 16.14 -2.38 12.87
N ASP A 255 16.04 -3.67 13.17
CA ASP A 255 17.12 -4.51 13.74
C ASP A 255 17.68 -4.03 15.10
N LEU A 256 16.93 -3.19 15.82
CA LEU A 256 17.37 -2.57 17.07
C LEU A 256 16.30 -2.60 18.17
N THR A 257 15.32 -3.52 18.10
CA THR A 257 14.15 -3.59 19.00
C THR A 257 14.52 -3.49 20.49
N GLY A 258 15.44 -4.34 20.97
CA GLY A 258 15.89 -4.32 22.37
C GLY A 258 16.71 -3.08 22.76
N ASN A 259 17.31 -2.39 21.77
CA ASN A 259 18.21 -1.26 22.00
C ASN A 259 17.48 0.09 22.04
N THR A 260 16.36 0.21 21.32
CA THR A 260 15.55 1.44 21.20
C THR A 260 14.39 1.50 22.20
N GLY A 261 14.18 0.44 22.98
CA GLY A 261 13.11 0.38 23.97
C GLY A 261 11.72 0.12 23.36
N THR A 262 11.68 -0.50 22.18
CA THR A 262 10.46 -0.87 21.43
C THR A 262 10.10 -2.35 21.61
N ASP A 263 10.72 -3.00 22.59
CA ASP A 263 10.48 -4.39 22.95
C ASP A 263 9.12 -4.55 23.64
N LEU A 264 8.11 -4.87 22.84
CA LEU A 264 6.76 -5.20 23.29
C LEU A 264 6.72 -6.70 23.61
N ASP A 265 6.26 -7.05 24.81
CA ASP A 265 6.00 -8.41 25.27
C ASP A 265 4.77 -8.98 24.56
N ALA A 266 4.97 -9.29 23.29
CA ALA A 266 3.98 -9.82 22.38
C ALA A 266 4.67 -10.71 21.34
N GLU A 267 3.89 -11.59 20.71
CA GLU A 267 4.40 -12.41 19.63
C GLU A 267 4.86 -11.55 18.43
N MET A 268 5.89 -12.05 17.74
CA MET A 268 6.40 -11.43 16.53
C MET A 268 5.39 -11.58 15.40
N MET A 269 5.13 -10.49 14.68
CA MET A 269 4.29 -10.49 13.50
C MET A 269 5.07 -11.09 12.32
N THR A 270 4.69 -12.30 11.90
CA THR A 270 5.30 -13.01 10.77
C THR A 270 4.24 -13.40 9.75
N ALA A 271 4.64 -14.06 8.67
CA ALA A 271 3.70 -14.69 7.74
C ALA A 271 2.82 -15.76 8.44
N ASP A 272 3.41 -16.57 9.32
CA ASP A 272 2.71 -17.64 10.06
C ASP A 272 1.92 -17.12 11.27
N HIS A 273 2.34 -15.98 11.83
CA HIS A 273 1.73 -15.33 13.00
C HIS A 273 1.32 -13.88 12.69
N PRO A 274 0.34 -13.66 11.80
CA PRO A 274 -0.04 -12.32 11.35
C PRO A 274 -0.68 -11.45 12.45
N ASP A 275 -1.22 -12.05 13.51
CA ASP A 275 -1.82 -11.36 14.66
C ASP A 275 -0.80 -10.88 15.71
N GLY A 276 0.48 -11.23 15.55
CA GLY A 276 1.58 -10.72 16.37
C GLY A 276 1.67 -9.19 16.37
N ARG A 277 2.23 -8.60 17.42
CA ARG A 277 2.28 -7.13 17.61
C ARG A 277 3.70 -6.56 17.67
N LEU A 278 4.70 -7.41 17.49
CA LEU A 278 6.10 -7.01 17.40
C LEU A 278 6.62 -7.22 15.97
N VAL A 279 6.98 -6.15 15.27
CA VAL A 279 7.44 -6.22 13.86
C VAL A 279 8.96 -6.15 13.80
N ALA A 280 9.57 -7.13 13.14
CA ALA A 280 11.00 -7.10 12.79
C ALA A 280 11.17 -6.54 11.37
N TYR A 281 11.51 -5.26 11.26
CA TYR A 281 11.65 -4.60 9.95
C TYR A 281 12.96 -4.98 9.23
N GLY A 282 13.96 -5.47 9.96
CA GLY A 282 15.35 -5.58 9.49
C GLY A 282 16.02 -4.20 9.38
N VAL A 283 17.20 -4.13 8.76
CA VAL A 283 17.94 -2.86 8.56
C VAL A 283 17.31 -2.07 7.40
N ARG A 284 16.13 -1.50 7.66
CA ARG A 284 15.23 -0.88 6.65
C ARG A 284 14.51 0.33 7.23
N GLU A 285 15.24 1.31 7.74
CA GLU A 285 14.68 2.44 8.46
C GLU A 285 13.72 3.27 7.60
N HIS A 286 14.06 3.46 6.32
CA HIS A 286 13.26 4.28 5.42
C HIS A 286 11.94 3.59 5.10
N ALA A 287 11.98 2.30 4.74
CA ALA A 287 10.75 1.52 4.57
C ALA A 287 9.96 1.38 5.87
N MET A 288 10.60 1.18 7.03
CA MET A 288 9.91 1.14 8.34
C MET A 288 9.06 2.39 8.56
N GLY A 289 9.61 3.58 8.30
CA GLY A 289 8.87 4.84 8.42
C GLY A 289 7.67 4.91 7.47
N ALA A 290 7.84 4.53 6.21
CA ALA A 290 6.75 4.56 5.23
C ALA A 290 5.70 3.45 5.45
N ILE A 291 6.11 2.26 5.90
CA ILE A 291 5.23 1.17 6.30
C ILE A 291 4.39 1.62 7.50
N ALA A 292 4.99 2.24 8.51
CA ALA A 292 4.26 2.80 9.65
C ALA A 292 3.22 3.84 9.21
N ASN A 293 3.57 4.73 8.26
CA ASN A 293 2.60 5.66 7.66
C ASN A 293 1.45 4.91 6.95
N GLY A 294 1.75 3.85 6.22
CA GLY A 294 0.75 3.01 5.55
C GLY A 294 -0.20 2.33 6.53
N MET A 295 0.33 1.77 7.62
CA MET A 295 -0.47 1.18 8.70
C MET A 295 -1.37 2.24 9.37
N ALA A 296 -0.85 3.43 9.65
CA ALA A 296 -1.63 4.52 10.24
C ALA A 296 -2.73 5.05 9.31
N LEU A 297 -2.52 5.02 7.99
CA LEU A 297 -3.53 5.39 7.00
C LEU A 297 -4.64 4.34 6.83
N HIS A 298 -4.35 3.07 7.16
CA HIS A 298 -5.34 1.99 7.11
C HIS A 298 -6.41 2.16 8.19
N GLY A 299 -5.99 2.45 9.43
CA GLY A 299 -6.88 2.67 10.58
C GLY A 299 -6.28 2.19 11.90
#